data_AF-A0A1Y4VYR2-F1
#
_entry.id   AF-A0A1Y4VYR2-F1
#
_cell.length_a   1.000
_cell.length_b   1.000
_cell.length_c   1.000
_cell.angle_alpha   90.00
_cell.angle_beta   90.00
_cell.angle_gamma   90.00
#
_symmetry.space_group_name_H-M   'P 1'
#
loop_
_entity.id
_entity.type
_entity.pdbx_description
1 polymer ?
#
loop_
_entity_poly.entity_id
_entity_poly.type
_entity_poly.pdbx_seq_one_letter_code
_entity_poly.pdbx_strand_id
1 'polypeptide(L)'
;MKIDVKSALKLTYYLMAVDGDISKIEEETFDAIGNELDSSFQKYKIDIINECKNQLNKAIDEDDFYEVVKEGVEDILKKFITSNSNGFYNDLSYDISNFFQIGIAKSTLIWNLLSVAMGDGKYSKEERNLIKFIVRKLDIDKSIYLELENKMKTLESIDNEEKWIKTVSKPYNVVDKQIKELSNRRETIIKSLKVLIND
;
A
#
# COMPACT_ATOMS: atom_id res chain seq x y z
N MET A 1 -16.58 -4.61 -2.01
CA MET A 1 -15.87 -5.51 -1.06
C MET A 1 -14.72 -4.71 -0.45
N LYS A 2 -14.59 -4.68 0.88
CA LYS A 2 -13.64 -3.80 1.57
C LYS A 2 -12.83 -4.58 2.60
N ILE A 3 -11.50 -4.48 2.55
CA ILE A 3 -10.59 -5.17 3.49
C ILE A 3 -10.51 -4.40 4.81
N ASP A 4 -10.48 -5.07 5.96
CA ASP A 4 -10.34 -4.36 7.23
C ASP A 4 -8.95 -3.71 7.36
N VAL A 5 -8.87 -2.63 8.16
CA VAL A 5 -7.65 -1.83 8.33
C VAL A 5 -6.47 -2.67 8.81
N LYS A 6 -6.67 -3.57 9.78
CA LYS A 6 -5.58 -4.38 10.34
C LYS A 6 -5.02 -5.34 9.30
N SER A 7 -5.89 -5.99 8.52
CA SER A 7 -5.46 -6.84 7.41
C SER A 7 -4.71 -6.05 6.35
N ALA A 8 -5.18 -4.86 5.96
CA ALA A 8 -4.47 -4.00 5.02
C ALA A 8 -3.07 -3.61 5.53
N LEU A 9 -2.95 -3.22 6.80
CA LEU A 9 -1.67 -2.86 7.41
C LEU A 9 -0.70 -4.04 7.49
N LYS A 10 -1.18 -5.25 7.77
CA LYS A 10 -0.35 -6.46 7.70
C LYS A 10 0.14 -6.75 6.28
N LEU A 11 -0.73 -6.59 5.27
CA LEU A 11 -0.32 -6.72 3.87
C LEU A 11 0.75 -5.69 3.50
N THR A 12 0.61 -4.45 3.96
CA THR A 12 1.62 -3.41 3.76
C THR A 12 2.94 -3.75 4.44
N TYR A 13 2.91 -4.25 5.68
CA TYR A 13 4.13 -4.67 6.37
C TYR A 13 4.83 -5.84 5.68
N TYR A 14 4.07 -6.86 5.24
CA TYR A 14 4.64 -7.96 4.46
C TYR A 14 5.28 -7.50 3.15
N LEU A 15 4.72 -6.46 2.51
CA LEU A 15 5.32 -5.85 1.33
C LEU A 15 6.67 -5.22 1.63
N MET A 16 6.76 -4.39 2.67
CA MET A 16 8.03 -3.75 3.07
C MET A 16 9.11 -4.77 3.41
N ALA A 17 8.71 -5.90 4.00
CA ALA A 17 9.66 -6.90 4.44
C ALA A 17 10.14 -7.82 3.30
N VAL A 18 9.47 -7.86 2.14
CA VAL A 18 9.55 -8.98 1.18
C VAL A 18 10.92 -9.14 0.52
N ASP A 19 11.67 -8.06 0.37
CA ASP A 19 13.02 -8.08 -0.20
C ASP A 19 14.12 -8.15 0.87
N GLY A 20 13.73 -8.22 2.15
CA GLY A 20 14.60 -8.37 3.30
C GLY A 20 15.14 -7.06 3.88
N ASP A 21 14.84 -5.90 3.30
CA ASP A 21 15.31 -4.59 3.77
C ASP A 21 14.17 -3.59 3.89
N ILE A 22 13.86 -3.15 5.12
CA ILE A 22 12.87 -2.10 5.35
C ILE A 22 13.59 -0.77 5.45
N SER A 23 13.39 0.09 4.45
CA SER A 23 13.93 1.44 4.45
C SER A 23 13.19 2.37 5.42
N LYS A 24 13.86 3.46 5.82
CA LYS A 24 13.26 4.51 6.64
C LYS A 24 12.06 5.17 5.96
N ILE A 25 12.09 5.31 4.63
CA ILE A 25 11.03 5.96 3.87
C ILE A 25 9.79 5.07 3.82
N GLU A 26 9.96 3.76 3.67
CA GLU A 26 8.85 2.81 3.75
C GLU A 26 8.23 2.79 5.14
N GLU A 27 9.04 2.82 6.20
CA GLU A 27 8.53 2.89 7.57
C GLU A 27 7.73 4.18 7.82
N GLU A 28 8.24 5.33 7.38
CA GLU A 28 7.53 6.61 7.46
C GLU A 28 6.23 6.60 6.66
N THR A 29 6.24 5.97 5.48
CA THR A 29 5.06 5.85 4.61
C THR A 29 4.03 4.89 5.22
N PHE A 30 4.46 3.78 5.81
CA PHE A 30 3.62 2.87 6.56
C PHE A 30 2.95 3.56 7.75
N ASP A 31 3.69 4.38 8.48
CA ASP A 31 3.15 5.18 9.58
C ASP A 31 2.12 6.22 9.11
N ALA A 32 2.41 6.91 8.01
CA ALA A 32 1.47 7.86 7.42
C ALA A 32 0.17 7.16 7.01
N ILE A 33 0.27 6.04 6.30
CA ILE A 33 -0.89 5.23 5.89
C ILE A 33 -1.67 4.74 7.11
N GLY A 34 -1.00 4.19 8.12
CA GLY A 34 -1.66 3.70 9.33
C GLY A 34 -2.43 4.78 10.06
N ASN A 35 -1.83 5.96 10.24
CA ASN A 35 -2.49 7.10 10.89
C ASN A 35 -3.65 7.68 10.06
N GLU A 36 -3.58 7.62 8.72
CA GLU A 36 -4.68 8.03 7.85
C GLU A 36 -5.87 7.05 7.92
N LEU A 37 -5.57 5.75 7.96
CA LEU A 37 -6.59 4.70 8.00
C LEU A 37 -7.26 4.58 9.36
N ASP A 38 -6.51 4.79 10.45
CA ASP A 38 -7.00 4.70 11.82
C ASP A 38 -6.17 5.59 12.76
N SER A 39 -6.81 6.60 13.34
CA SER A 39 -6.16 7.52 14.29
C SER A 39 -5.60 6.84 15.55
N SER A 40 -6.02 5.61 15.84
CA SER A 40 -5.52 4.80 16.95
C SER A 40 -4.40 3.83 16.57
N PHE A 41 -3.96 3.82 15.30
CA PHE A 41 -2.96 2.90 14.76
C PHE A 41 -1.71 2.74 15.62
N GLN A 42 -1.16 3.85 16.15
CA GLN A 42 0.03 3.82 17.00
C GLN A 42 -0.10 2.93 18.24
N LYS A 43 -1.33 2.68 18.73
CA LYS A 43 -1.57 1.83 19.90
C LYS A 43 -1.36 0.34 19.61
N TYR A 44 -1.52 -0.09 18.37
CA TYR A 44 -1.44 -1.50 17.96
C TYR A 44 -0.44 -1.77 16.83
N LYS A 45 0.31 -0.75 16.37
CA LYS A 45 1.39 -0.87 15.38
C LYS A 45 2.37 -1.99 15.75
N ILE A 46 2.84 -2.00 17.00
CA ILE A 46 3.83 -2.97 17.48
C ILE A 46 3.26 -4.40 17.44
N ASP A 47 1.99 -4.58 17.78
CA ASP A 47 1.34 -5.89 17.73
C ASP A 47 1.25 -6.41 16.29
N ILE A 48 0.87 -5.56 15.34
CA ILE A 48 0.86 -5.90 13.90
C ILE A 48 2.26 -6.34 13.44
N ILE A 49 3.28 -5.57 13.79
CA ILE A 49 4.67 -5.86 13.41
C ILE A 49 5.12 -7.19 14.03
N ASN A 50 4.85 -7.41 15.31
CA ASN A 50 5.24 -8.64 16.00
C ASN A 50 4.54 -9.87 15.41
N GLU A 51 3.25 -9.77 15.10
CA GLU A 51 2.51 -10.85 14.44
C GLU A 51 3.10 -11.19 13.08
N CYS A 52 3.45 -10.18 12.27
CA CYS A 52 4.07 -10.41 10.97
C CYS A 52 5.48 -10.99 11.12
N LYS A 53 6.32 -10.44 11.99
CA LYS A 53 7.66 -10.98 12.28
C LYS A 53 7.61 -12.43 12.75
N ASN A 54 6.63 -12.80 13.57
CA ASN A 54 6.44 -14.19 13.98
C ASN A 54 6.12 -15.12 12.81
N GLN A 55 5.40 -14.64 11.79
CA GLN A 55 5.23 -15.39 10.54
C GLN A 55 6.54 -15.47 9.76
N LEU A 56 7.25 -14.34 9.59
CA LEU A 56 8.49 -14.29 8.81
C LEU A 56 9.63 -15.13 9.41
N ASN A 57 9.69 -15.24 10.74
CA ASN A 57 10.65 -16.07 11.46
C ASN A 57 10.46 -17.58 11.24
N LYS A 58 9.42 -18.00 10.50
CA LYS A 58 9.23 -19.39 10.07
C LYS A 58 10.12 -19.75 8.87
N ALA A 59 10.67 -18.76 8.18
CA ALA A 59 11.60 -18.98 7.07
C ALA A 59 12.82 -19.75 7.55
N ILE A 60 13.17 -20.80 6.81
CA ILE A 60 14.32 -21.66 7.12
C ILE A 60 15.63 -20.99 6.68
N ASP A 61 15.61 -20.32 5.53
CA ASP A 61 16.72 -19.61 4.92
C ASP A 61 16.21 -18.46 4.02
N GLU A 62 17.14 -17.78 3.33
CA GLU A 62 16.84 -16.65 2.45
C GLU A 62 16.03 -17.06 1.20
N ASP A 63 16.21 -18.29 0.69
CA ASP A 63 15.50 -18.77 -0.49
C ASP A 63 14.02 -19.08 -0.16
N ASP A 64 13.74 -19.49 1.07
CA ASP A 64 12.39 -19.77 1.59
C ASP A 64 11.62 -18.49 1.98
N PHE A 65 12.34 -17.39 2.23
CA PHE A 65 11.76 -16.17 2.81
C PHE A 65 10.57 -15.60 2.01
N TYR A 66 10.70 -15.52 0.68
CA TYR A 66 9.61 -15.02 -0.18
C TYR A 66 8.34 -15.88 -0.09
N GLU A 67 8.48 -17.21 -0.03
CA GLU A 67 7.33 -18.11 0.08
C GLU A 67 6.67 -17.98 1.46
N VAL A 68 7.43 -17.81 2.54
CA VAL A 68 6.88 -17.56 3.88
C VAL A 68 6.12 -16.23 3.97
N VAL A 69 6.62 -15.17 3.34
CA VAL A 69 5.89 -13.89 3.20
C VAL A 69 4.57 -14.11 2.46
N LYS A 70 4.64 -14.81 1.33
CA LYS A 70 3.49 -15.08 0.48
C LYS A 70 2.42 -15.94 1.18
N GLU A 71 2.82 -16.91 2.01
CA GLU A 71 1.91 -17.66 2.89
C GLU A 71 1.19 -16.74 3.87
N GLY A 72 1.92 -15.84 4.53
CA GLY A 72 1.34 -14.85 5.44
C GLY A 72 0.31 -13.95 4.76
N VAL A 73 0.60 -13.52 3.53
CA VAL A 73 -0.34 -12.79 2.67
C VAL A 73 -1.53 -13.65 2.28
N GLU A 74 -1.32 -14.90 1.86
CA GLU A 74 -2.41 -15.81 1.51
C GLU A 74 -3.39 -16.04 2.65
N ASP A 75 -2.89 -16.22 3.87
CA ASP A 75 -3.73 -16.47 5.04
C ASP A 75 -4.64 -15.28 5.36
N ILE A 76 -4.12 -14.06 5.21
CA ILE A 76 -4.92 -12.83 5.34
C ILE A 76 -6.00 -12.79 4.25
N LEU A 77 -5.62 -13.01 3.00
CA LEU A 77 -6.54 -12.93 1.87
C LEU A 77 -7.59 -14.04 1.90
N LYS A 78 -7.24 -15.27 2.30
CA LYS A 78 -8.18 -16.40 2.46
C LYS A 78 -9.24 -16.08 3.53
N LYS A 79 -8.82 -15.57 4.69
CA LYS A 79 -9.74 -15.15 5.76
C LYS A 79 -10.69 -14.08 5.24
N PHE A 80 -10.15 -13.06 4.58
CA PHE A 80 -10.93 -11.98 3.98
C PHE A 80 -11.96 -12.48 2.95
N ILE A 81 -11.56 -13.35 2.02
CA ILE A 81 -12.45 -13.88 0.97
C ILE A 81 -13.54 -14.76 1.60
N THR A 82 -13.18 -15.63 2.54
CA THR A 82 -14.12 -16.57 3.19
C THR A 82 -15.15 -15.86 4.06
N SER A 83 -14.72 -14.83 4.81
CA SER A 83 -15.63 -13.99 5.60
C SER A 83 -16.61 -13.20 4.75
N ASN A 84 -16.28 -12.92 3.48
CA ASN A 84 -17.18 -12.24 2.55
C ASN A 84 -18.06 -13.18 1.71
N SER A 85 -17.70 -14.46 1.58
CA SER A 85 -18.52 -15.46 0.87
C SER A 85 -19.60 -16.08 1.75
N ASN A 86 -19.38 -16.14 3.07
CA ASN A 86 -20.35 -16.68 4.02
C ASN A 86 -21.29 -15.54 4.44
N GLY A 87 -22.38 -15.35 3.69
CA GLY A 87 -23.44 -14.40 4.02
C GLY A 87 -23.85 -14.53 5.49
N PHE A 88 -23.83 -13.39 6.19
CA PHE A 88 -24.27 -13.22 7.57
C PHE A 88 -25.52 -14.06 7.87
N TYR A 89 -25.42 -15.03 8.79
CA TYR A 89 -26.41 -15.31 9.83
C TYR A 89 -25.80 -16.23 10.90
N ASN A 90 -26.11 -15.91 12.16
CA ASN A 90 -25.94 -16.69 13.40
C ASN A 90 -24.63 -16.50 14.19
N ASP A 91 -24.42 -15.29 14.74
CA ASP A 91 -24.37 -15.14 16.21
C ASP A 91 -24.55 -13.66 16.61
N LEU A 92 -25.66 -13.35 17.29
CA LEU A 92 -26.16 -11.99 17.53
C LEU A 92 -25.65 -11.37 18.85
N SER A 93 -24.56 -11.85 19.44
CA SER A 93 -24.12 -11.29 20.73
C SER A 93 -22.65 -11.54 21.03
N TYR A 94 -21.76 -10.68 20.52
CA TYR A 94 -20.69 -10.17 21.38
C TYR A 94 -20.00 -8.89 20.91
N ASP A 95 -20.15 -8.41 19.67
CA ASP A 95 -19.42 -7.17 19.34
C ASP A 95 -20.03 -6.29 18.24
N ILE A 96 -21.12 -5.62 18.61
CA ILE A 96 -21.73 -4.55 17.83
C ILE A 96 -20.82 -3.29 17.81
N SER A 97 -19.68 -3.30 18.53
CA SER A 97 -18.68 -2.23 18.47
C SER A 97 -17.71 -2.38 17.27
N ASN A 98 -17.61 -3.57 16.65
CA ASN A 98 -16.92 -3.80 15.38
C ASN A 98 -17.78 -3.49 14.13
N PHE A 99 -19.02 -3.03 14.32
CA PHE A 99 -19.99 -2.79 13.25
C PHE A 99 -19.67 -1.55 12.36
N PHE A 100 -18.72 -0.70 12.79
CA PHE A 100 -18.07 0.28 11.91
C PHE A 100 -16.69 -0.25 11.46
N GLN A 101 -16.65 -1.40 10.79
CA GLN A 101 -15.44 -1.77 10.08
C GLN A 101 -15.26 -0.79 8.91
N ILE A 102 -14.47 0.27 9.12
CA ILE A 102 -13.96 1.15 8.07
C ILE A 102 -13.06 0.28 7.20
N GLY A 103 -13.67 -0.45 6.27
CA GLY A 103 -12.94 -1.26 5.33
C GLY A 103 -12.37 -0.38 4.22
N ILE A 104 -11.21 -0.77 3.71
CA ILE A 104 -10.47 -0.09 2.65
C ILE A 104 -10.87 -0.73 1.32
N ALA A 105 -11.11 0.11 0.29
CA ALA A 105 -11.39 -0.39 -1.05
C ALA A 105 -10.16 -1.10 -1.64
N LYS A 106 -10.37 -2.06 -2.54
CA LYS A 106 -9.27 -2.79 -3.19
C LYS A 106 -8.31 -1.84 -3.93
N SER A 107 -8.84 -0.83 -4.62
CA SER A 107 -8.06 0.21 -5.31
C SER A 107 -7.21 1.03 -4.34
N THR A 108 -7.78 1.45 -3.21
CA THR A 108 -7.04 2.14 -2.13
C THR A 108 -5.95 1.27 -1.53
N LEU A 109 -6.20 -0.03 -1.32
CA LEU A 109 -5.17 -0.96 -0.85
C LEU A 109 -4.00 -1.00 -1.84
N ILE A 110 -4.27 -1.21 -3.14
CA ILE A 110 -3.21 -1.26 -4.15
C ILE A 110 -2.45 0.07 -4.22
N TRP A 111 -3.14 1.20 -4.11
CA TRP A 111 -2.51 2.51 -4.04
C TRP A 111 -1.55 2.64 -2.84
N ASN A 112 -1.98 2.20 -1.66
CA ASN A 112 -1.16 2.23 -0.45
C ASN A 112 0.08 1.31 -0.58
N LEU A 113 -0.10 0.11 -1.13
CA LEU A 113 1.00 -0.81 -1.40
C LEU A 113 2.02 -0.20 -2.38
N LEU A 114 1.56 0.39 -3.49
CA LEU A 114 2.43 1.07 -4.45
C LEU A 114 3.15 2.27 -3.84
N SER A 115 2.49 3.00 -2.94
CA SER A 115 3.07 4.20 -2.29
C SER A 115 4.25 3.84 -1.41
N VAL A 116 4.15 2.71 -0.70
CA VAL A 116 5.25 2.18 0.12
C VAL A 116 6.38 1.65 -0.76
N ALA A 117 6.08 0.72 -1.67
CA ALA A 117 7.10 0.05 -2.48
C ALA A 117 7.83 0.94 -3.50
N MET A 118 7.30 2.13 -3.80
CA MET A 118 7.99 3.11 -4.66
C MET A 118 8.53 4.29 -3.86
N GLY A 119 8.23 4.38 -2.56
CA GLY A 119 8.51 5.56 -1.75
C GLY A 119 9.99 5.88 -1.64
N ASP A 120 10.83 4.86 -1.53
CA ASP A 120 12.28 4.99 -1.42
C ASP A 120 12.99 5.06 -2.79
N GLY A 121 12.24 4.97 -3.89
CA GLY A 121 12.75 4.94 -5.26
C GLY A 121 13.29 3.57 -5.70
N LYS A 122 13.12 2.51 -4.90
CA LYS A 122 13.56 1.15 -5.21
C LYS A 122 12.37 0.18 -5.28
N TYR A 123 11.69 0.18 -6.41
CA TYR A 123 10.64 -0.80 -6.65
C TYR A 123 11.23 -2.17 -7.03
N SER A 124 11.46 -3.03 -6.03
CA SER A 124 12.16 -4.31 -6.16
C SER A 124 11.36 -5.33 -6.98
N LYS A 125 12.00 -6.45 -7.37
CA LYS A 125 11.29 -7.49 -8.14
C LYS A 125 10.32 -8.25 -7.22
N GLU A 126 10.70 -8.42 -5.98
CA GLU A 126 10.02 -9.13 -4.91
C GLU A 126 8.72 -8.39 -4.54
N GLU A 127 8.79 -7.09 -4.29
CA GLU A 127 7.63 -6.23 -4.07
C GLU A 127 6.66 -6.24 -5.26
N ARG A 128 7.19 -6.07 -6.48
CA ARG A 128 6.41 -6.16 -7.72
C ARG A 128 5.65 -7.47 -7.82
N ASN A 129 6.30 -8.58 -7.49
CA ASN A 129 5.70 -9.90 -7.57
C ASN A 129 4.63 -10.09 -6.50
N LEU A 130 4.86 -9.58 -5.28
CA LEU A 130 3.89 -9.64 -4.19
C LEU A 130 2.65 -8.79 -4.48
N ILE A 131 2.80 -7.56 -5.00
CA ILE A 131 1.65 -6.74 -5.41
C ILE A 131 0.85 -7.43 -6.51
N LYS A 132 1.50 -7.95 -7.56
CA LYS A 132 0.82 -8.71 -8.63
C LYS A 132 0.13 -9.96 -8.10
N PHE A 133 0.68 -10.59 -7.07
CA PHE A 133 0.05 -11.71 -6.40
C PHE A 133 -1.22 -11.30 -5.66
N ILE A 134 -1.18 -10.22 -4.88
CA ILE A 134 -2.33 -9.65 -4.18
C ILE A 134 -3.43 -9.22 -5.18
N VAL A 135 -3.06 -8.52 -6.26
CA VAL A 135 -3.98 -8.10 -7.35
C VAL A 135 -4.74 -9.30 -7.92
N ARG A 136 -4.04 -10.40 -8.23
CA ARG A 136 -4.65 -11.63 -8.75
C ARG A 136 -5.58 -12.29 -7.74
N LYS A 137 -5.16 -12.39 -6.47
CA LYS A 137 -5.97 -13.02 -5.41
C LYS A 137 -7.21 -12.22 -5.05
N LEU A 138 -7.15 -10.90 -5.17
CA LEU A 138 -8.28 -10.01 -4.94
C LEU A 138 -9.17 -9.82 -6.17
N ASP A 139 -8.86 -10.48 -7.30
CA ASP A 139 -9.60 -10.34 -8.56
C ASP A 139 -9.78 -8.86 -8.97
N ILE A 140 -8.68 -8.10 -8.91
CA ILE A 140 -8.65 -6.70 -9.34
C ILE A 140 -8.37 -6.67 -10.83
N ASP A 141 -9.18 -5.91 -11.57
CA ASP A 141 -9.00 -5.77 -13.01
C ASP A 141 -7.58 -5.28 -13.33
N LYS A 142 -6.94 -5.96 -14.28
CA LYS A 142 -5.57 -5.67 -14.70
C LYS A 142 -5.41 -4.23 -15.16
N SER A 143 -6.42 -3.65 -15.83
CA SER A 143 -6.41 -2.26 -16.29
C SER A 143 -6.34 -1.28 -15.11
N ILE A 144 -7.12 -1.51 -14.05
CA ILE A 144 -7.10 -0.70 -12.83
C ILE A 144 -5.71 -0.74 -12.18
N TYR A 145 -5.13 -1.94 -12.01
CA TYR A 145 -3.79 -2.08 -11.45
C TYR A 145 -2.73 -1.35 -12.31
N LEU A 146 -2.74 -1.55 -13.63
CA LEU A 146 -1.78 -0.90 -14.53
C LEU A 146 -1.95 0.62 -14.53
N GLU A 147 -3.18 1.11 -14.45
CA GLU A 147 -3.46 2.54 -14.36
C GLU A 147 -2.92 3.14 -13.05
N LEU A 148 -3.16 2.49 -11.90
CA LEU A 148 -2.61 2.90 -10.61
C LEU A 148 -1.08 2.92 -10.62
N GLU A 149 -0.45 1.85 -11.13
CA GLU A 149 1.01 1.73 -11.19
C GLU A 149 1.62 2.81 -12.10
N ASN A 150 1.02 3.07 -13.27
CA ASN A 150 1.49 4.10 -14.19
C ASN A 150 1.37 5.50 -13.60
N LYS A 151 0.26 5.79 -12.89
CA LYS A 151 0.09 7.09 -12.22
C LYS A 151 1.11 7.27 -11.10
N MET A 152 1.40 6.25 -10.30
CA MET A 152 2.44 6.32 -9.26
C MET A 152 3.81 6.63 -9.86
N LYS A 153 4.24 5.89 -10.89
CA LYS A 153 5.49 6.15 -11.63
C LYS A 153 5.55 7.57 -12.21
N THR A 154 4.42 8.07 -12.69
CA THR A 154 4.35 9.44 -13.23
C THR A 154 4.51 10.49 -12.13
N LEU A 155 3.92 10.27 -10.95
CA LEU A 155 4.08 11.16 -9.80
C LEU A 155 5.51 11.15 -9.26
N GLU A 156 6.12 9.98 -9.16
CA GLU A 156 7.54 9.83 -8.80
C GLU A 156 8.45 10.59 -9.78
N SER A 157 8.20 10.47 -11.09
CA SER A 157 8.94 11.23 -12.11
C SER A 157 8.79 12.74 -11.94
N ILE A 158 7.59 13.22 -11.57
CA ILE A 158 7.34 14.64 -11.30
C ILE A 158 8.10 15.09 -10.05
N ASP A 159 8.10 14.29 -8.98
CA ASP A 159 8.81 14.61 -7.74
C ASP A 159 10.32 14.67 -7.94
N ASN A 160 10.87 13.76 -8.74
CA ASN A 160 12.28 13.76 -9.11
C ASN A 160 12.64 14.96 -10.00
N GLU A 161 11.78 15.33 -10.94
CA GLU A 161 11.95 16.54 -11.76
C GLU A 161 11.91 17.80 -10.90
N GLU A 162 10.99 17.89 -9.93
CA GLU A 162 10.89 19.02 -9.01
C GLU A 162 12.12 19.14 -8.11
N LYS A 163 12.62 18.02 -7.55
CA LYS A 163 13.86 17.97 -6.77
C LYS A 163 15.05 18.45 -7.62
N TRP A 164 15.17 17.98 -8.86
CA TRP A 164 16.24 18.38 -9.77
C TRP A 164 16.17 19.87 -10.14
N ILE A 165 14.98 20.40 -10.46
CA ILE A 165 14.83 21.83 -10.81
C ILE A 165 15.25 22.73 -9.64
N LYS A 166 14.96 22.33 -8.40
CA LYS A 166 15.34 23.08 -7.20
C LYS A 166 16.85 23.06 -6.93
N THR A 167 17.59 22.07 -7.43
CA THR A 167 19.04 21.96 -7.22
C THR A 167 19.85 22.66 -8.31
N VAL A 168 19.30 22.83 -9.51
CA VAL A 168 20.00 23.54 -10.60
C VAL A 168 19.94 25.04 -10.37
N SER A 169 21.10 25.71 -10.50
CA SER A 169 21.20 27.17 -10.48
C SER A 169 20.60 27.78 -11.76
N LYS A 170 19.27 27.92 -11.78
CA LYS A 170 18.51 28.61 -12.83
C LYS A 170 17.94 29.93 -12.31
N PRO A 171 17.66 30.90 -13.19
CA PRO A 171 16.90 32.09 -12.82
C PRO A 171 15.56 31.73 -12.17
N TYR A 172 15.22 32.41 -11.08
CA TYR A 172 14.02 32.12 -10.28
C TYR A 172 12.73 32.10 -11.10
N ASN A 173 12.57 33.01 -12.06
CA ASN A 173 11.40 33.08 -12.94
C ASN A 173 11.23 31.85 -13.86
N VAL A 174 12.32 31.17 -14.19
CA VAL A 174 12.29 29.90 -14.96
C VAL A 174 11.92 28.76 -14.01
N VAL A 175 12.53 28.72 -12.83
CA VAL A 175 12.23 27.73 -11.78
C VAL A 175 10.75 27.77 -11.39
N ASP A 176 10.21 28.95 -11.10
CA ASP A 176 8.80 29.14 -10.69
C ASP A 176 7.81 28.67 -11.77
N LYS A 177 8.08 28.98 -13.05
CA LYS A 177 7.23 28.50 -14.16
C LYS A 177 7.22 26.97 -14.26
N GLN A 178 8.38 26.34 -14.18
CA GLN A 178 8.49 24.88 -14.27
C GLN A 178 7.83 24.20 -13.06
N ILE A 179 8.02 24.73 -11.84
CA ILE A 179 7.36 24.20 -10.63
C ILE A 179 5.83 24.30 -10.73
N LYS A 180 5.30 25.40 -11.25
CA LYS A 180 3.85 25.57 -11.47
C LYS A 180 3.29 24.57 -12.48
N GLU A 181 4.00 24.34 -13.58
CA GLU A 181 3.61 23.33 -14.57
C GLU A 181 3.58 21.91 -13.97
N LEU A 182 4.63 21.55 -13.21
CA LEU A 182 4.70 20.27 -12.51
C LEU A 182 3.57 20.10 -11.49
N SER A 183 3.22 21.18 -10.78
CA SER A 183 2.12 21.20 -9.83
C SER A 183 0.77 20.96 -10.54
N ASN A 184 0.53 21.61 -11.68
CA ASN A 184 -0.67 21.40 -12.49
C ASN A 184 -0.78 19.96 -13.01
N ARG A 185 0.34 19.37 -13.46
CA ARG A 185 0.40 17.96 -13.89
C ARG A 185 0.08 17.03 -12.73
N ARG A 186 0.68 17.24 -11.55
CA ARG A 186 0.42 16.48 -10.32
C ARG A 186 -1.06 16.54 -9.94
N GLU A 187 -1.66 17.72 -9.91
CA GLU A 187 -3.08 17.90 -9.59
C GLU A 187 -3.99 17.13 -10.56
N THR A 188 -3.68 17.16 -11.85
CA THR A 188 -4.47 16.44 -12.87
C THR A 188 -4.45 14.94 -12.63
N ILE A 189 -3.27 14.39 -12.31
CA ILE A 189 -3.11 12.97 -11.98
C ILE A 189 -3.88 12.64 -10.69
N ILE A 190 -3.74 13.44 -9.63
CA ILE A 190 -4.45 13.23 -8.35
C ILE A 190 -5.97 13.29 -8.53
N LYS A 191 -6.49 14.22 -9.35
CA LYS A 191 -7.93 14.29 -9.66
C LYS A 191 -8.41 13.00 -10.34
N SER A 192 -7.65 12.49 -11.32
CA SER A 192 -8.00 11.24 -11.99
C SER A 192 -7.89 10.01 -11.08
N LEU A 193 -6.92 9.99 -10.15
CA LEU A 193 -6.78 8.95 -9.13
C LEU A 193 -7.98 8.91 -8.19
N LYS A 194 -8.47 10.07 -7.76
CA LYS A 194 -9.65 10.16 -6.90
C LYS A 194 -10.89 9.58 -7.57
N VAL A 195 -11.03 9.69 -8.89
CA VAL A 195 -12.12 9.03 -9.63
C VAL A 195 -11.92 7.52 -9.58
N LEU A 196 -10.74 7.03 -10.00
CA LEU A 196 -10.42 5.61 -10.03
C LEU A 196 -10.50 4.88 -8.67
N ILE A 197 -10.21 5.58 -7.58
CA ILE A 197 -10.26 5.01 -6.22
C ILE A 197 -11.69 5.00 -5.66
N ASN A 198 -12.54 5.95 -6.08
CA ASN A 198 -13.92 6.08 -5.59
C ASN A 198 -14.97 5.39 -6.47
N ASP A 199 -14.60 4.96 -7.69
CA ASP A 199 -15.40 4.09 -8.56
C ASP A 199 -15.46 2.65 -8.01
#